data_AF-A0A3M2D2M5-F1
#
_entry.id   AF-A0A3M2D2M5-F1
#
_cell.length_a   1.000
_cell.length_b   1.000
_cell.length_c   1.000
_cell.angle_alpha   90.00
_cell.angle_beta   90.00
_cell.angle_gamma   90.00
#
_symmetry.space_group_name_H-M   'P 1'
#
loop_
_entity.id
_entity.type
_entity.pdbx_description
1 polymer ?
#
loop_
_entity_poly.entity_id
_entity_poly.type
_entity_poly.pdbx_seq_one_letter_code
_entity_poly.pdbx_strand_id
1 'polypeptide(L)'
;THRYVYGLDPNYLYSKNPELFKIVDDIVKGRIDDPGPIIREKIGANYVFSDVNECKPFVEKALRSGWFEVAYKDEDAYYLRIRQEKGEPQNLEEIESANVQNTPSNTSQNPIP
;
A
#
# COMPACT_ATOMS: atom_id res chain seq x y z
N THR A 1 16.58 4.53 -13.52
CA THR A 1 15.58 5.47 -13.00
C THR A 1 15.41 5.25 -11.52
N HIS A 2 15.86 6.19 -10.68
CA HIS A 2 15.70 6.10 -9.23
C HIS A 2 14.29 6.55 -8.83
N ARG A 3 13.59 5.74 -8.03
CA ARG A 3 12.30 6.08 -7.45
C ARG A 3 12.57 6.54 -6.01
N TYR A 4 12.30 7.80 -5.72
CA TYR A 4 12.42 8.34 -4.37
C TYR A 4 11.07 8.21 -3.66
N VAL A 5 11.10 7.65 -2.45
CA VAL A 5 9.97 7.72 -1.52
C VAL A 5 10.29 8.85 -0.56
N TYR A 6 9.45 9.88 -0.53
CA TYR A 6 9.54 10.94 0.47
C TYR A 6 8.40 10.74 1.46
N GLY A 7 8.74 10.27 2.67
CA GLY A 7 7.81 10.24 3.79
C GLY A 7 7.60 11.65 4.32
N LEU A 8 6.36 12.13 4.31
CA LEU A 8 6.03 13.42 4.88
C LEU A 8 6.04 13.28 6.40
N ASP A 9 6.93 14.01 7.10
CA ASP A 9 6.99 13.98 8.56
C ASP A 9 5.61 14.37 9.14
N PRO A 10 4.99 13.52 9.99
CA PRO A 10 3.64 13.77 10.49
C PRO A 10 3.52 15.05 11.31
N ASN A 11 4.55 15.41 12.08
CA ASN A 11 4.54 16.63 12.89
C ASN A 11 4.66 17.87 12.01
N TYR A 12 5.49 17.81 10.97
CA TYR A 12 5.58 18.87 9.97
C TYR A 12 4.23 19.05 9.27
N LEU A 13 3.60 17.97 8.81
CA LEU A 13 2.29 18.02 8.16
C LEU A 13 1.23 18.63 9.09
N TYR A 14 1.17 18.18 10.36
CA TYR A 14 0.25 18.73 11.35
C TYR A 14 0.47 20.23 11.58
N SER A 15 1.73 20.68 11.67
CA SER A 15 2.07 22.08 11.92
C SER A 15 1.72 23.00 10.74
N LYS A 16 1.80 22.49 9.50
CA LYS A 16 1.56 23.29 8.28
C LYS A 16 0.14 23.20 7.77
N ASN A 17 -0.47 22.03 7.85
CA ASN A 17 -1.81 21.77 7.36
C ASN A 17 -2.49 20.67 8.21
N PRO A 18 -3.07 21.05 9.35
CA PRO A 18 -3.70 20.11 10.27
C PRO A 18 -4.92 19.40 9.68
N GLU A 19 -5.62 20.02 8.71
CA GLU A 19 -6.72 19.37 8.00
C GLU A 19 -6.23 18.23 7.11
N LEU A 20 -5.13 18.46 6.37
CA LEU A 20 -4.52 17.43 5.55
C LEU A 20 -3.95 16.30 6.40
N PHE A 21 -3.35 16.62 7.56
CA PHE A 21 -2.92 15.62 8.54
C PHE A 21 -4.09 14.72 8.97
N LYS A 22 -5.23 15.30 9.33
CA LYS A 22 -6.40 14.53 9.78
C LYS A 22 -6.90 13.58 8.69
N ILE A 23 -6.92 14.04 7.43
CA ILE A 23 -7.30 13.19 6.29
C ILE A 23 -6.35 11.99 6.17
N VAL A 24 -5.04 12.22 6.25
CA VAL A 24 -4.04 11.14 6.20
C VAL A 24 -4.21 10.17 7.37
N ASP A 25 -4.41 10.67 8.58
CA ASP A 25 -4.65 9.86 9.79
C ASP A 25 -5.91 8.98 9.65
N ASP A 26 -7.01 9.53 9.15
CA ASP A 26 -8.25 8.81 8.93
C ASP A 26 -8.11 7.73 7.83
N ILE A 27 -7.31 7.99 6.79
CA ILE A 27 -6.99 7.01 5.74
C ILE A 27 -6.17 5.86 6.33
N VAL A 28 -5.05 6.17 7.01
CA VAL A 28 -4.14 5.15 7.57
C VAL A 28 -4.86 4.26 8.58
N LYS A 29 -5.74 4.84 9.40
CA LYS A 29 -6.58 4.08 10.35
C LYS A 29 -7.74 3.33 9.72
N GLY A 30 -7.87 3.37 8.39
CA GLY A 30 -8.94 2.68 7.66
C GLY A 30 -10.34 3.23 8.00
N ARG A 31 -10.48 4.50 8.36
CA ARG A 31 -11.81 5.10 8.64
C ARG A 31 -12.53 5.55 7.37
N ILE A 32 -11.83 5.57 6.24
CA ILE A 32 -12.35 5.94 4.92
C ILE A 32 -12.47 4.69 4.06
N ASP A 33 -13.65 4.46 3.47
CA ASP A 33 -13.91 3.28 2.65
C ASP A 33 -13.43 3.43 1.19
N ASP A 34 -13.50 4.63 0.61
CA ASP A 34 -13.00 4.92 -0.74
C ASP A 34 -11.84 5.95 -0.69
N PRO A 35 -10.62 5.56 -0.27
CA PRO A 35 -9.52 6.51 -0.10
C PRO A 35 -8.92 7.00 -1.42
N GLY A 36 -9.14 6.31 -2.55
CA GLY A 36 -8.48 6.59 -3.84
C GLY A 36 -8.71 8.00 -4.38
N PRO A 37 -9.97 8.43 -4.59
CA PRO A 37 -10.27 9.78 -5.06
C PRO A 37 -9.72 10.87 -4.13
N ILE A 38 -9.82 10.66 -2.81
CA ILE A 38 -9.36 11.62 -1.81
C ILE A 38 -7.84 11.79 -1.88
N ILE A 39 -7.08 10.71 -1.97
CA ILE A 39 -5.61 10.77 -2.08
C ILE A 39 -5.21 11.46 -3.38
N ARG A 40 -5.86 11.14 -4.51
CA ARG A 40 -5.55 11.75 -5.80
C ARG A 40 -5.86 13.25 -5.82
N GLU A 41 -7.01 13.66 -5.29
CA GLU A 41 -7.48 15.05 -5.40
C GLU A 41 -6.93 15.97 -4.31
N LYS A 42 -6.78 15.48 -3.08
CA LYS A 42 -6.33 16.31 -1.94
C LYS A 42 -4.84 16.21 -1.66
N ILE A 43 -4.22 15.05 -1.92
CA ILE A 43 -2.78 14.83 -1.70
C ILE A 43 -2.00 14.96 -3.01
N GLY A 44 -2.63 14.67 -4.16
CA GLY A 44 -1.98 14.72 -5.47
C GLY A 44 -1.08 13.51 -5.75
N ALA A 45 -1.26 12.41 -5.01
CA ALA A 45 -0.47 11.21 -5.18
C ALA A 45 -1.13 10.22 -6.16
N ASN A 46 -0.30 9.48 -6.91
CA ASN A 46 -0.73 8.39 -7.80
C ASN A 46 -0.34 7.00 -7.28
N TYR A 47 0.52 6.96 -6.25
CA TYR A 47 1.03 5.74 -5.64
C TYR A 47 1.02 5.90 -4.12
N VAL A 48 0.81 4.80 -3.42
CA VAL A 48 0.87 4.72 -1.95
C VAL A 48 1.85 3.62 -1.57
N PHE A 49 2.78 3.97 -0.69
CA PHE A 49 3.65 3.02 0.00
C PHE A 49 3.04 2.73 1.37
N SER A 50 2.94 1.46 1.73
CA SER A 50 2.32 1.00 2.96
C SER A 50 3.11 -0.17 3.55
N ASP A 51 3.26 -0.17 4.86
CA ASP A 51 3.77 -1.34 5.59
C ASP A 51 2.71 -2.45 5.61
N VAL A 52 3.15 -3.71 5.50
CA VAL A 52 2.27 -4.89 5.47
C VAL A 52 1.52 -5.09 6.79
N ASN A 53 2.16 -4.80 7.93
CA ASN A 53 1.64 -5.12 9.25
C ASN A 53 0.90 -3.94 9.88
N GLU A 54 1.46 -2.73 9.78
CA GLU A 54 0.92 -1.55 10.48
C GLU A 54 -0.32 -0.97 9.78
N CYS A 55 -0.43 -1.12 8.46
CA CYS A 55 -1.44 -0.47 7.65
C CYS A 55 -2.46 -1.44 7.03
N LYS A 56 -2.56 -2.66 7.56
CA LYS A 56 -3.48 -3.69 7.04
C LYS A 56 -4.93 -3.22 6.86
N PRO A 57 -5.55 -2.48 7.81
CA PRO A 57 -6.92 -1.98 7.64
C PRO A 57 -7.08 -1.01 6.47
N PHE A 58 -6.06 -0.18 6.21
CA PHE A 58 -6.04 0.70 5.04
C PHE A 58 -5.92 -0.11 3.75
N VAL A 59 -4.95 -1.02 3.67
CA VAL A 59 -4.67 -1.81 2.46
C VAL A 59 -5.90 -2.62 2.05
N GLU A 60 -6.57 -3.26 3.01
CA GLU A 60 -7.79 -4.04 2.74
C GLU A 60 -8.90 -3.17 2.14
N LYS A 61 -9.19 -2.00 2.73
CA LYS A 61 -10.20 -1.08 2.22
C LYS A 61 -9.82 -0.50 0.87
N ALA A 62 -8.55 -0.13 0.69
CA ALA A 62 -8.02 0.38 -0.57
C ALA A 62 -8.24 -0.63 -1.70
N LEU A 63 -7.86 -1.89 -1.51
CA LEU A 63 -8.03 -2.92 -2.53
C LEU A 63 -9.50 -3.27 -2.80
N ARG A 64 -10.32 -3.35 -1.74
CA ARG A 64 -11.76 -3.60 -1.87
C ARG A 64 -12.51 -2.44 -2.55
N SER A 65 -11.99 -1.22 -2.45
CA SER A 65 -12.61 -0.04 -3.06
C SER A 65 -12.62 -0.08 -4.59
N GLY A 66 -11.78 -0.92 -5.22
CA GLY A 66 -11.62 -0.98 -6.69
C GLY A 66 -10.84 0.19 -7.28
N TRP A 67 -10.41 1.16 -6.45
CA TRP A 67 -9.59 2.30 -6.87
C TRP A 67 -8.10 2.00 -6.89
N PHE A 68 -7.68 0.87 -6.33
CA PHE A 68 -6.27 0.52 -6.20
C PHE A 68 -5.94 -0.75 -6.95
N GLU A 69 -4.67 -0.89 -7.27
CA GLU A 69 -4.07 -2.17 -7.65
C GLU A 69 -2.71 -2.29 -6.98
N VAL A 70 -2.29 -3.53 -6.70
CA VAL A 70 -0.93 -3.79 -6.23
C VAL A 70 0.03 -3.68 -7.40
N ALA A 71 0.88 -2.64 -7.38
CA ALA A 71 1.95 -2.47 -8.35
C ALA A 71 3.20 -3.27 -7.97
N TYR A 72 3.45 -3.42 -6.68
CA TYR A 72 4.51 -4.26 -6.14
C TYR A 72 4.20 -4.65 -4.68
N LYS A 73 4.70 -5.81 -4.26
CA LYS A 73 4.61 -6.32 -2.90
C LYS A 73 5.89 -7.09 -2.56
N ASP A 74 6.35 -6.97 -1.33
CA ASP A 74 7.31 -7.88 -0.71
C ASP A 74 6.83 -8.33 0.69
N GLU A 75 7.75 -8.81 1.53
CA GLU A 75 7.45 -9.31 2.88
C GLU A 75 7.09 -8.18 3.87
N ASP A 76 7.54 -6.96 3.60
CA ASP A 76 7.43 -5.82 4.52
C ASP A 76 6.56 -4.69 3.97
N ALA A 77 6.37 -4.60 2.66
CA ALA A 77 5.75 -3.46 1.99
C ALA A 77 4.75 -3.81 0.87
N TYR A 78 3.74 -2.96 0.77
CA TYR A 78 2.85 -2.83 -0.37
C TYR A 78 3.11 -1.50 -1.10
N TYR A 79 3.26 -1.57 -2.42
CA TYR A 79 3.16 -0.44 -3.31
C TYR A 79 1.85 -0.53 -4.09
N LEU A 80 0.93 0.37 -3.77
CA LEU A 80 -0.38 0.45 -4.40
C LEU A 80 -0.39 1.56 -5.44
N ARG A 81 -0.86 1.28 -6.65
CA ARG A 81 -1.14 2.29 -7.66
C ARG A 81 -2.60 2.69 -7.57
N ILE A 82 -2.87 4.00 -7.61
CA ILE A 82 -4.22 4.54 -7.69
C ILE A 82 -4.66 4.55 -9.15
N ARG A 83 -5.80 3.91 -9.43
CA ARG A 83 -6.40 3.84 -10.77
C ARG A 83 -7.08 5.17 -11.11
N GLN A 84 -7.17 5.47 -12.40
CA GLN A 84 -7.90 6.65 -12.86
C GLN A 84 -9.42 6.45 -12.79
N GLU A 85 -9.86 5.21 -12.97
CA GLU A 85 -11.26 4.76 -12.94
C GLU A 85 -11.38 3.56 -12.00
N LYS A 86 -12.57 3.40 -11.39
CA LYS A 86 -12.86 2.28 -10.49
C LYS A 86 -12.94 1.00 -11.31
N GLY A 87 -12.14 0.01 -10.94
CA GLY A 87 -12.15 -1.32 -11.54
C GLY A 87 -12.65 -2.38 -10.57
N GLU A 88 -12.42 -3.65 -10.94
CA GLU A 88 -12.74 -4.77 -10.07
C GLU A 88 -11.93 -4.72 -8.75
N PRO A 89 -12.59 -4.90 -7.60
CA PRO A 89 -11.93 -5.02 -6.31
C PRO A 89 -10.88 -6.13 -6.32
N GLN A 90 -9.78 -5.91 -5.60
CA GLN A 90 -8.80 -6.97 -5.33
C GLN A 90 -8.96 -7.47 -3.90
N ASN A 91 -8.80 -8.77 -3.70
CA ASN A 91 -8.82 -9.37 -2.37
C ASN A 91 -7.38 -9.48 -1.83
N LEU A 92 -7.13 -8.91 -0.65
CA LEU A 92 -5.84 -8.93 0.01
C LEU A 92 -5.37 -10.37 0.31
N GLU A 93 -6.26 -11.26 0.71
CA GLU A 93 -5.92 -12.66 1.02
C GLU A 93 -5.46 -13.44 -0.23
N GLU A 94 -6.09 -13.18 -1.38
CA GLU A 94 -5.69 -13.77 -2.66
C GLU A 94 -4.31 -13.27 -3.11
N ILE A 95 -4.06 -11.97 -2.94
CA ILE A 95 -2.76 -11.34 -3.20
C ILE A 95 -1.68 -11.91 -2.27
N GLU A 96 -2.01 -12.14 -1.00
CA GLU A 96 -1.09 -12.74 -0.03
C GLU A 96 -0.76 -14.20 -0.36
N SER A 97 -1.76 -14.96 -0.79
CA SER A 97 -1.64 -16.39 -1.11
C SER A 97 -0.90 -16.65 -2.44
N ALA A 98 -1.02 -15.75 -3.42
CA ALA A 98 -0.36 -15.88 -4.72
C ALA A 98 1.18 -15.88 -4.63
N ASN A 99 1.76 -15.43 -3.52
CA ASN A 99 3.21 -15.32 -3.34
C ASN A 99 3.88 -16.64 -2.86
N VAL A 100 3.11 -17.63 -2.41
CA VAL A 100 3.65 -18.89 -1.84
C VAL A 100 4.18 -19.85 -2.93
N GLN A 101 3.91 -19.59 -4.22
CA GLN A 101 4.31 -20.48 -5.33
C GLN A 101 5.64 -20.09 -6.01
N ASN A 102 6.33 -19.02 -5.59
CA ASN A 102 7.55 -18.52 -6.26
C ASN A 102 8.79 -18.42 -5.36
N THR A 103 8.91 -19.27 -4.34
CA THR A 103 10.22 -19.54 -3.71
C THR A 103 10.89 -20.68 -4.46
N PRO A 104 12.04 -20.48 -5.14
CA PRO A 104 12.83 -21.60 -5.59
C PRO A 104 13.33 -22.35 -4.35
N SER A 105 12.78 -23.55 -4.14
CA SER A 105 13.30 -24.56 -3.22
C SER A 105 14.76 -24.88 -3.60
N ASN A 106 15.72 -24.14 -3.05
CA ASN A 106 17.12 -24.50 -3.20
C ASN A 106 17.47 -25.56 -2.14
N THR A 107 17.02 -26.79 -2.38
CA THR A 107 17.66 -27.97 -1.79
C THR A 107 18.90 -28.27 -2.61
N SER A 108 20.07 -27.84 -2.14
CA SER A 108 21.32 -28.51 -2.48
C SER A 108 22.02 -28.86 -1.19
N GLN A 109 21.74 -30.07 -0.72
CA GLN A 109 22.66 -30.81 0.12
C GLN A 109 24.00 -30.94 -0.62
N ASN A 110 25.09 -30.54 0.01
CA ASN A 110 26.41 -31.05 -0.35
C ASN A 110 26.98 -31.74 0.91
N PRO A 111 27.25 -33.06 0.87
CA PRO A 111 28.05 -33.70 1.92
C PRO A 111 29.51 -33.24 1.77
N ILE A 112 30.14 -32.92 2.89
CA ILE A 112 31.55 -32.54 2.97
C ILE A 112 32.40 -33.82 2.83
N PRO A 113 33.43 -33.84 1.94
CA PRO A 113 34.36 -34.96 1.82
C PRO A 113 35.36 -35.07 2.98
#